data_AF-A0A944SZX0-F1
#
_entry.id   AF-A0A944SZX0-F1
#
_cell.length_a   1.000
_cell.length_b   1.000
_cell.length_c   1.000
_cell.angle_alpha   90.00
_cell.angle_beta   90.00
_cell.angle_gamma   90.00
#
_symmetry.space_group_name_H-M   'P 1'
#
loop_
_entity.id
_entity.type
_entity.pdbx_description
1 polymer ?
#
loop_
_entity_poly.entity_id
_entity_poly.type
_entity_poly.pdbx_seq_one_letter_code
_entity_poly.pdbx_strand_id
1 'polypeptide(L)'
;MASMTYPNNNRTFILTWEGMSFKGKEIDLLIDENGEKKKIGSIVSKEELDNGKEFDHNGSKIHVQYKKVFAFIKELSLEVDGVKVKGQSLQ
;
A
#
# COMPACT_ATOMS: atom_id res chain seq x y z
N MET A 1 -2.19 -14.67 4.90
CA MET A 1 -2.33 -13.33 4.29
C MET A 1 -1.44 -12.39 5.08
N ALA A 2 -0.67 -11.52 4.43
CA ALA A 2 0.16 -10.54 5.11
C ALA A 2 -0.41 -9.15 4.83
N SER A 3 -0.29 -8.25 5.79
CA SER A 3 -0.80 -6.89 5.65
C SER A 3 0.10 -5.88 6.36
N MET A 4 0.15 -4.67 5.82
CA MET A 4 0.89 -3.55 6.36
C MET A 4 -0.04 -2.36 6.52
N THR A 5 0.08 -1.72 7.67
CA THR A 5 -0.72 -0.56 8.05
C THR A 5 0.12 0.70 7.94
N TYR A 6 -0.48 1.76 7.40
CA TYR A 6 0.14 3.06 7.23
C TYR A 6 -0.77 4.12 7.86
N PRO A 7 -0.43 4.59 9.07
CA PRO A 7 -1.22 5.61 9.76
C PRO A 7 -0.89 7.02 9.24
N ASN A 8 -1.90 7.83 8.91
CA ASN A 8 -1.75 9.22 8.49
C ASN A 8 -2.92 10.11 8.99
N ASN A 9 -2.66 11.07 9.89
CA ASN A 9 -3.58 12.16 10.28
C ASN A 9 -5.09 11.77 10.32
N ASN A 10 -5.45 10.73 11.08
CA ASN A 10 -6.80 10.13 11.25
C ASN A 10 -7.29 9.13 10.19
N ARG A 11 -6.49 8.80 9.17
CA ARG A 11 -6.76 7.73 8.20
C ARG A 11 -5.76 6.61 8.38
N THR A 12 -6.23 5.38 8.24
CA THR A 12 -5.35 4.21 8.30
C THR A 12 -5.43 3.47 6.97
N PHE A 13 -4.34 3.45 6.21
CA PHE A 13 -4.28 2.67 4.98
C PHE A 13 -3.78 1.27 5.30
N ILE A 14 -4.44 0.25 4.76
CA ILE A 14 -4.09 -1.15 4.95
C ILE A 14 -3.82 -1.74 3.57
N LEU A 15 -2.55 -2.04 3.29
CA LEU A 15 -2.17 -2.84 2.13
C LEU A 15 -2.27 -4.30 2.52
N THR A 16 -3.11 -5.06 1.82
CA THR A 16 -3.26 -6.50 2.03
C THR A 16 -2.72 -7.24 0.81
N TRP A 17 -1.84 -8.21 1.05
CA TRP A 17 -1.28 -9.03 -0.02
C TRP A 17 -1.16 -10.50 0.39
N GLU A 18 -1.30 -11.38 -0.59
CA GLU A 18 -1.18 -12.81 -0.39
C GLU A 18 0.19 -13.33 -0.86
N GLY A 19 1.13 -13.40 0.09
CA GLY A 19 2.45 -14.02 -0.13
C GLY A 19 3.54 -13.04 -0.56
N MET A 20 4.76 -13.20 -0.04
CA MET A 20 5.94 -12.37 -0.37
C MET A 20 6.45 -12.53 -1.81
N SER A 21 5.75 -13.31 -2.64
CA SER A 21 6.08 -13.52 -4.03
C SER A 21 4.96 -12.89 -4.85
N PHE A 22 5.22 -11.75 -5.48
CA PHE A 22 4.41 -11.20 -6.57
C PHE A 22 4.44 -12.20 -7.74
N LYS A 23 3.74 -13.33 -7.59
CA LYS A 23 3.49 -14.34 -8.63
C LYS A 23 2.12 -14.10 -9.23
N GLY A 24 1.82 -12.83 -9.55
CA GLY A 24 0.54 -12.43 -10.16
C GLY A 24 -0.67 -12.42 -9.23
N LYS A 25 -0.47 -12.28 -7.90
CA LYS A 25 -1.56 -12.05 -6.96
C LYS A 25 -1.72 -10.55 -6.71
N GLU A 26 -2.98 -10.12 -6.70
CA GLU A 26 -3.40 -8.72 -6.49
C GLU A 26 -3.05 -8.24 -5.07
N ILE A 27 -2.58 -7.00 -4.95
CA ILE A 27 -2.50 -6.27 -3.68
C ILE A 27 -3.70 -5.34 -3.59
N ASP A 28 -4.50 -5.55 -2.57
CA ASP A 28 -5.62 -4.68 -2.25
C ASP A 28 -5.14 -3.50 -1.40
N LEU A 29 -5.47 -2.30 -1.84
CA LEU A 29 -5.33 -1.07 -1.06
C LEU A 29 -6.68 -0.76 -0.40
N LEU A 30 -6.71 -0.91 0.92
CA LEU A 30 -7.86 -0.60 1.76
C LEU A 30 -7.58 0.67 2.56
N ILE A 31 -8.61 1.46 2.84
CA ILE A 31 -8.57 2.56 3.78
C ILE A 31 -9.58 2.31 4.89
N ASP A 32 -9.16 2.45 6.13
CA ASP A 32 -10.04 2.52 7.28
C ASP A 32 -10.44 3.98 7.51
N GLU A 33 -11.73 4.24 7.32
CA GLU A 33 -12.36 5.52 7.62
C GLU A 33 -13.44 5.28 8.66
N ASN A 34 -13.24 5.77 9.89
CA ASN A 34 -14.18 5.62 11.01
C ASN A 34 -14.50 4.15 11.38
N GLY A 35 -13.55 3.22 11.24
CA GLY A 35 -13.74 1.81 11.54
C GLY A 35 -14.34 0.98 10.40
N GLU A 36 -14.63 1.60 9.25
CA GLU A 36 -15.04 0.89 8.04
C GLU A 36 -13.88 0.79 7.05
N LYS A 37 -13.56 -0.45 6.64
CA LYS A 37 -12.55 -0.72 5.61
C LYS A 37 -13.17 -0.62 4.22
N LYS A 38 -12.70 0.34 3.43
CA LYS A 38 -13.13 0.55 2.03
C LYS A 38 -11.98 0.21 1.10
N LYS A 39 -12.25 -0.59 0.07
CA LYS A 39 -11.30 -0.86 -1.01
C LYS A 39 -11.27 0.35 -1.95
N ILE A 40 -10.10 0.98 -2.07
CA ILE A 40 -9.90 2.15 -2.94
C ILE A 40 -9.18 1.79 -4.23
N GLY A 41 -8.54 0.61 -4.27
CA GLY A 41 -7.97 0.10 -5.50
C GLY A 41 -7.13 -1.14 -5.28
N SER A 42 -6.49 -1.55 -6.38
CA SER A 42 -5.71 -2.78 -6.44
C SER A 42 -4.50 -2.63 -7.35
N ILE A 43 -3.45 -3.36 -7.03
CA ILE A 43 -2.22 -3.46 -7.82
C ILE A 43 -2.14 -4.91 -8.30
N VAL A 44 -2.29 -5.11 -9.61
CA VAL A 44 -2.45 -6.46 -10.19
C VAL A 44 -1.14 -7.02 -10.75
N SER A 45 -0.15 -6.17 -10.98
CA SER A 45 1.13 -6.59 -11.55
C SER A 45 2.33 -6.04 -10.76
N LYS A 46 3.46 -6.75 -10.90
CA LYS A 46 4.74 -6.27 -10.38
C LYS A 46 5.16 -4.96 -11.05
N GLU A 47 4.87 -4.79 -12.35
CA GLU A 47 5.21 -3.58 -13.09
C GLU A 47 4.48 -2.35 -12.55
N GLU A 48 3.20 -2.47 -12.19
CA GLU A 48 2.46 -1.39 -11.53
C GLU A 48 3.09 -1.04 -10.17
N LEU A 49 3.59 -2.04 -9.45
CA LEU A 49 4.22 -1.80 -8.16
C LEU A 49 5.64 -1.22 -8.29
N ASP A 50 6.46 -1.67 -9.24
CA ASP A 50 7.81 -1.16 -9.50
C ASP A 50 7.76 0.29 -10.05
N ASN A 51 6.86 0.55 -11.01
CA ASN A 51 6.66 1.89 -11.55
C ASN A 51 5.97 2.85 -10.57
N GLY A 52 5.23 2.28 -9.61
CA GLY A 52 4.39 3.02 -8.68
C GLY A 52 3.00 3.25 -9.26
N LYS A 53 1.98 3.04 -8.44
CA LYS A 53 0.57 3.23 -8.81
C LYS A 53 -0.06 4.31 -7.95
N GLU A 54 -0.67 5.29 -8.61
CA GLU A 54 -1.41 6.36 -7.97
C GLU A 54 -2.90 6.03 -7.91
N PHE A 55 -3.51 6.41 -6.79
CA PHE A 55 -4.94 6.29 -6.51
C PHE A 55 -5.44 7.64 -5.99
N ASP A 56 -6.51 8.15 -6.59
CA ASP A 56 -7.21 9.34 -6.09
C ASP A 56 -8.33 8.90 -5.13
N HIS A 57 -8.25 9.32 -3.86
CA HIS A 57 -9.31 9.07 -2.88
C HIS A 57 -9.64 10.34 -2.09
N ASN A 58 -10.88 10.81 -2.19
CA ASN A 58 -11.38 12.00 -1.47
C ASN A 58 -10.48 13.25 -1.59
N GLY A 59 -9.90 13.46 -2.78
CA GLY A 59 -8.98 14.59 -3.06
C GLY A 59 -7.54 14.39 -2.58
N SER A 60 -7.24 13.25 -1.94
CA SER A 60 -5.87 12.85 -1.60
C SER A 60 -5.30 11.95 -2.70
N LYS A 61 -4.05 12.21 -3.07
CA LYS A 61 -3.28 11.36 -3.98
C LYS A 61 -2.48 10.34 -3.20
N ILE A 62 -2.77 9.07 -3.42
CA ILE A 62 -2.11 7.96 -2.73
C ILE A 62 -1.25 7.22 -3.75
N HIS A 63 0.06 7.27 -3.55
CA HIS A 63 1.03 6.62 -4.40
C HIS A 63 1.63 5.42 -3.67
N VAL A 64 1.49 4.24 -4.25
CA VAL A 64 2.03 2.98 -3.72
C VAL A 64 3.15 2.50 -4.62
N GLN A 65 4.32 2.25 -4.06
CA GLN A 65 5.48 1.78 -4.81
C GLN A 65 6.25 0.69 -4.07
N TYR A 66 6.76 -0.29 -4.82
CA TYR A 66 7.75 -1.23 -4.36
C TYR A 66 9.12 -0.58 -4.30
N LYS A 67 9.75 -0.57 -3.13
CA LYS A 67 11.13 -0.09 -2.99
C LYS A 67 12.06 -1.22 -2.58
N LYS A 68 13.09 -1.46 -3.41
CA LYS A 68 14.20 -2.32 -3.06
C LYS A 68 15.19 -1.53 -2.19
N VAL A 69 15.20 -1.80 -0.88
CA VAL A 69 16.05 -1.08 0.08
C VAL A 69 17.44 -1.74 0.18
N PHE A 70 17.49 -3.07 0.13
CA PHE A 70 18.74 -3.85 0.05
C PHE A 70 18.55 -5.09 -0.85
N ALA A 71 19.61 -5.85 -1.11
CA ALA A 71 19.57 -7.06 -1.94
C ALA A 71 18.46 -8.05 -1.53
N PHE A 72 18.13 -8.09 -0.22
CA PHE A 72 17.13 -8.98 0.38
C PHE A 72 16.00 -8.24 1.13
N ILE A 73 16.10 -6.92 1.34
CA ILE A 73 15.06 -6.12 2.03
C ILE A 73 14.17 -5.46 0.99
N LYS A 74 12.90 -5.83 1.04
CA LYS A 74 11.83 -5.38 0.15
C LYS A 74 10.82 -4.65 1.01
N GLU A 75 10.51 -3.40 0.67
CA GLU A 75 9.55 -2.59 1.42
C GLU A 75 8.49 -2.03 0.47
N LEU A 76 7.24 -2.05 0.90
CA LEU A 76 6.17 -1.30 0.25
C LEU A 76 6.20 0.13 0.81
N SER A 77 6.38 1.10 -0.08
CA SER A 77 6.32 2.52 0.25
C SER A 77 4.92 3.04 -0.06
N LEU A 78 4.32 3.75 0.90
CA LEU A 78 3.10 4.53 0.70
C LEU A 78 3.44 6.01 0.80
N GLU A 79 2.98 6.80 -0.16
CA GLU A 79 3.05 8.25 -0.15
C GLU A 79 1.64 8.82 -0.31
N VAL A 80 1.26 9.76 0.55
CA VAL A 80 -0.06 10.39 0.55
C VAL A 80 0.16 11.89 0.42
N ASP A 81 -0.37 12.49 -0.63
CA ASP A 81 -0.23 13.92 -0.93
C ASP A 81 1.25 14.38 -0.96
N GLY A 82 2.14 13.52 -1.48
CA GLY A 82 3.59 13.77 -1.53
C GLY A 82 4.33 13.48 -0.22
N VAL A 83 3.63 13.04 0.84
CA VAL A 83 4.22 12.73 2.14
C VAL A 83 4.33 11.22 2.33
N LYS A 84 5.56 10.72 2.54
CA LYS A 84 5.80 9.30 2.79
C LYS A 84 5.28 8.88 4.15
N VAL A 85 4.45 7.85 4.16
CA VAL A 85 3.88 7.24 5.35
C VAL A 85 4.66 5.98 5.67
N LYS A 86 5.08 5.83 6.93
CA LYS A 86 5.82 4.64 7.37
C LYS A 86 4.85 3.49 7.62
N GLY A 87 5.13 2.35 6.99
CA GLY A 87 4.37 1.13 7.21
C GLY A 87 4.75 0.45 8.53
N GLN A 88 3.78 -0.20 9.15
CA GLN A 88 3.96 -1.12 10.27
C GLN A 88 3.32 -2.47 9.91
N SER A 89 4.04 -3.57 10.14
CA SER A 89 3.48 -4.90 9.95
C SER A 89 2.32 -5.09 10.93
N LEU A 90 1.17 -5.55 10.45
CA LEU A 90 0.13 -6.08 11.33
C LEU A 90 0.65 -7.38 11.94
N GLN A 91 0.58 -7.48 13.26
CA GLN A 91 1.02 -8.62 14.05
C GLN A 91 -0.03 -9.73 14.03
#